data_AF-A0A8C6VP53-F1
#
_entry.id   AF-A0A8C6VP53-F1
#
_cell.length_a   1.000
_cell.length_b   1.000
_cell.length_c   1.000
_cell.angle_alpha   90.00
_cell.angle_beta   90.00
_cell.angle_gamma   90.00
#
_symmetry.space_group_name_H-M   'P 1'
#
loop_
_entity.id
_entity.type
_entity.pdbx_description
1 polymer ?
#
loop_
_entity_poly.entity_id
_entity_poly.type
_entity_poly.pdbx_seq_one_letter_code
_entity_poly.pdbx_strand_id
1 'polypeptide(L)'
;MQSSRVDDLSQNNHYFNRTAPGSAGKPCLYWNQTREHAYNTAKYPNGEWGLGSHNYCRNPDGDVQPWCYISENEEGIYWKYCDIPTCHTACAFHLKQ
;
A
#
# COMPACT_ATOMS: atom_id res chain seq x y z
N MET A 1 3.47 -25.58 28.84
CA MET A 1 4.20 -25.80 27.57
C MET A 1 3.19 -25.72 26.43
N GLN A 2 3.10 -24.59 25.74
CA GLN A 2 2.54 -24.42 24.39
C GLN A 2 2.87 -22.98 23.99
N SER A 3 4.10 -22.82 23.49
CA SER A 3 4.38 -22.50 22.08
C SER A 3 4.00 -21.05 21.75
N SER A 4 4.90 -20.17 22.17
CA SER A 4 5.09 -18.84 21.60
C SER A 4 5.38 -18.97 20.11
N ARG A 5 4.37 -18.76 19.26
CA ARG A 5 4.60 -18.39 17.87
C ARG A 5 4.13 -16.96 17.64
N VAL A 6 5.11 -16.08 17.55
CA VAL A 6 5.07 -14.83 16.81
C VAL A 6 4.85 -15.16 15.33
N ASP A 7 3.64 -15.59 14.97
CA ASP A 7 3.28 -15.77 13.57
C ASP A 7 2.69 -14.46 13.05
N ASP A 8 3.57 -13.70 12.42
CA ASP A 8 3.36 -13.14 11.09
C ASP A 8 3.38 -11.61 10.96
N LEU A 9 4.58 -11.04 11.07
CA LEU A 9 4.90 -9.71 10.54
C LEU A 9 4.70 -9.59 9.01
N SER A 10 4.32 -10.65 8.27
CA SER A 10 3.98 -10.58 6.84
C SER A 10 2.54 -10.11 6.57
N GLN A 11 1.60 -10.34 7.50
CA GLN A 11 0.20 -9.90 7.35
C GLN A 11 0.00 -8.38 7.45
N ASN A 12 0.96 -7.65 8.03
CA ASN A 12 0.94 -6.18 8.03
C ASN A 12 1.26 -5.56 6.67
N ASN A 13 1.86 -6.32 5.76
CA ASN A 13 2.30 -5.79 4.46
C ASN A 13 1.19 -5.75 3.40
N HIS A 14 0.04 -6.38 3.67
CA HIS A 14 -1.12 -6.41 2.76
C HIS A 14 -2.01 -5.16 2.86
N TYR A 15 -1.93 -4.40 3.96
CA TYR A 15 -2.74 -3.19 4.14
C TYR A 15 -2.16 -2.00 3.37
N PHE A 16 -0.84 -1.94 3.24
CA PHE A 16 -0.16 -0.80 2.60
C PHE A 16 -0.02 -0.94 1.09
N ASN A 17 -0.59 -1.96 0.46
CA ASN A 17 -0.48 -2.23 -0.97
C ASN A 17 -1.83 -2.64 -1.60
N ARG A 18 -2.95 -2.21 -1.00
CA ARG A 18 -4.31 -2.46 -1.47
C ARG A 18 -5.19 -1.24 -1.37
N THR A 19 -6.18 -1.19 -2.25
CA THR A 19 -7.15 -0.09 -2.32
C THR A 19 -8.32 -0.24 -1.33
N ALA A 20 -8.49 -1.41 -0.73
CA ALA A 20 -9.52 -1.68 0.27
C ALA A 20 -9.09 -2.84 1.20
N PRO A 21 -9.70 -3.00 2.38
CA PRO A 21 -9.35 -4.06 3.33
C PRO A 21 -9.77 -5.45 2.81
N GLY A 22 -9.03 -6.47 3.22
CA GLY A 22 -9.34 -7.86 2.89
C GLY A 22 -9.28 -8.16 1.39
N SER A 23 -10.14 -9.08 0.93
CA SER A 23 -10.18 -9.55 -0.45
C SER A 23 -10.91 -8.61 -1.43
N ALA A 24 -11.58 -7.57 -0.93
CA ALA A 24 -12.30 -6.61 -1.77
C ALA A 24 -11.38 -5.58 -2.45
N GLY A 25 -10.16 -5.38 -1.92
CA GLY A 25 -9.19 -4.42 -2.46
C GLY A 25 -8.38 -4.98 -3.62
N LYS A 26 -8.15 -4.15 -4.64
CA LYS A 26 -7.24 -4.47 -5.75
C LYS A 26 -5.79 -4.33 -5.29
N PRO A 27 -4.89 -5.24 -5.70
CA PRO A 27 -3.47 -5.13 -5.41
C PRO A 27 -2.87 -3.96 -6.20
N CYS A 28 -2.05 -3.17 -5.51
CA CYS A 28 -1.28 -2.10 -6.14
C CYS A 28 -0.23 -2.64 -7.10
N LEU A 29 -0.01 -1.92 -8.20
CA LEU A 29 1.10 -2.11 -9.13
C LEU A 29 2.39 -1.50 -8.56
N TYR A 30 3.52 -2.00 -9.03
CA TYR A 30 4.83 -1.48 -8.62
C TYR A 30 5.15 -0.17 -9.33
N TRP A 31 5.70 0.80 -8.60
CA TRP A 31 6.09 2.10 -9.15
C TRP A 31 7.18 2.03 -10.23
N ASN A 32 7.95 0.93 -10.28
CA ASN A 32 8.95 0.70 -11.32
C ASN A 32 8.38 0.03 -12.60
N GLN A 33 7.11 -0.37 -12.59
CA GLN A 33 6.38 -0.97 -13.71
C GLN A 33 5.38 0.00 -14.36
N THR A 34 5.07 1.13 -13.73
CA THR A 34 4.09 2.13 -14.19
C THR A 34 4.76 3.29 -14.95
N ARG A 35 5.70 2.97 -15.84
CA ARG A 35 6.63 3.94 -16.47
C ARG A 35 5.94 5.00 -17.34
N GLU A 36 4.78 4.65 -17.90
CA GLU A 36 3.98 5.56 -18.72
C GLU A 36 3.20 6.60 -17.90
N HIS A 37 3.08 6.42 -16.57
CA HIS A 37 2.30 7.30 -15.72
C HIS A 37 3.13 8.44 -15.09
N ALA A 38 2.46 9.40 -14.45
CA ALA A 38 3.08 10.61 -13.92
C ALA A 38 4.17 10.32 -12.88
N TYR A 39 3.88 9.45 -11.92
CA TYR A 39 4.77 9.09 -10.82
C TYR A 39 5.32 7.68 -11.00
N ASN A 40 6.64 7.56 -11.23
CA ASN A 40 7.31 6.28 -11.37
C ASN A 40 8.83 6.43 -11.15
N THR A 41 9.54 5.32 -11.00
CA THR A 41 10.98 5.34 -10.70
C THR A 41 11.86 5.74 -11.89
N ALA A 42 11.34 5.75 -13.12
CA ALA A 42 12.11 6.22 -14.28
C ALA A 42 12.15 7.76 -14.33
N LYS A 43 11.05 8.42 -13.92
CA LYS A 43 10.99 9.89 -13.76
C LYS A 43 11.62 10.36 -12.45
N TYR A 44 11.55 9.53 -11.41
CA TYR A 44 12.02 9.84 -10.06
C TYR A 44 12.95 8.72 -9.54
N PRO A 45 14.21 8.71 -10.00
CA PRO A 45 15.13 7.60 -9.79
C PRO A 45 15.80 7.59 -8.41
N ASN A 46 15.79 8.70 -7.67
CA ASN A 46 16.48 8.79 -6.37
C ASN A 46 15.57 8.45 -5.19
N GLY A 47 14.39 7.88 -5.46
CA GLY A 47 13.43 7.50 -4.44
C GLY A 47 12.64 8.68 -3.89
N GLU A 48 12.46 9.73 -4.68
CA GLU A 48 11.64 10.89 -4.33
C GLU A 48 10.24 10.43 -3.88
N TRP A 49 9.74 11.01 -2.78
CA TRP A 49 8.46 10.64 -2.12
C TRP A 49 8.32 9.16 -1.77
N GLY A 50 9.43 8.44 -1.65
CA GLY A 50 9.45 7.01 -1.34
C GLY A 50 8.97 6.14 -2.49
N LEU A 51 9.13 6.57 -3.74
CA LEU A 51 8.93 5.74 -4.93
C LEU A 51 10.08 4.74 -5.06
N GLY A 52 9.80 3.51 -5.50
CA GLY A 52 10.84 2.48 -5.59
C GLY A 52 10.37 1.16 -6.20
N SER A 53 11.21 0.13 -6.09
CA SER A 53 10.89 -1.24 -6.52
C SER A 53 9.95 -1.95 -5.53
N HIS A 54 8.82 -1.32 -5.24
CA HIS A 54 7.74 -1.82 -4.40
C HIS A 54 6.38 -1.32 -4.91
N ASN A 55 5.30 -1.88 -4.38
CA ASN A 55 3.91 -1.49 -4.68
C ASN A 55 3.18 -0.85 -3.49
N TYR A 56 3.92 -0.33 -2.52
CA TYR A 56 3.32 0.36 -1.38
C TYR A 56 2.66 1.67 -1.78
N CYS A 57 1.54 1.99 -1.14
CA CYS A 57 0.81 3.24 -1.31
C CYS A 57 1.69 4.44 -0.96
N ARG A 58 1.63 5.48 -1.80
CA ARG A 58 2.41 6.71 -1.66
C ARG A 58 1.55 7.92 -1.99
N ASN A 59 2.06 9.10 -1.66
CA ASN A 59 1.40 10.36 -1.93
C ASN A 59 2.41 11.36 -2.52
N PRO A 60 2.87 11.14 -3.76
CA PRO A 60 3.93 11.96 -4.37
C PRO A 60 3.42 13.30 -4.91
N ASP A 61 2.12 13.45 -5.10
CA ASP A 61 1.41 14.66 -5.54
C ASP A 61 0.92 15.54 -4.38
N GLY A 62 0.99 15.04 -3.14
CA GLY A 62 0.54 15.79 -1.96
C GLY A 62 -0.99 15.86 -1.83
N ASP A 63 -1.69 14.86 -2.37
CA ASP A 63 -3.14 14.69 -2.25
C ASP A 63 -3.57 14.39 -0.79
N VAL A 64 -4.86 14.27 -0.54
CA VAL A 64 -5.44 14.08 0.79
C VAL A 64 -5.10 12.73 1.42
N GLN A 65 -4.83 11.70 0.62
CA GLN A 65 -4.57 10.33 1.07
C GLN A 65 -3.57 9.61 0.16
N PRO A 66 -2.79 8.63 0.70
CA PRO A 66 -1.96 7.78 -0.13
C PRO A 66 -2.77 6.97 -1.14
N TRP A 67 -2.21 6.79 -2.32
CA TRP A 67 -2.80 6.05 -3.42
C TRP A 67 -1.75 5.17 -4.08
N CYS A 68 -2.22 4.32 -5.00
CA CYS A 68 -1.36 3.53 -5.84
C CYS A 68 -2.01 3.29 -7.21
N TYR A 69 -1.22 2.87 -8.19
CA TYR A 69 -1.76 2.40 -9.45
C TYR A 69 -2.33 0.99 -9.30
N ILE A 70 -3.36 0.69 -10.08
CA ILE A 70 -4.00 -0.61 -10.18
C ILE A 70 -4.35 -0.90 -11.64
N SER A 71 -4.50 -2.17 -11.98
CA SER A 71 -4.99 -2.59 -13.29
C SER A 71 -6.52 -2.72 -13.27
N GLU A 72 -7.21 -2.00 -14.17
CA GLU A 72 -8.60 -2.28 -14.53
C GLU A 72 -8.60 -3.17 -15.78
N ASN A 73 -8.83 -4.47 -15.61
CA ASN A 73 -9.12 -5.44 -16.68
C ASN A 73 -8.62 -5.02 -18.08
N GLU A 74 -9.52 -4.71 -19.01
CA GLU A 74 -9.22 -4.33 -20.40
C GLU A 74 -9.08 -2.81 -20.60
N GLU A 75 -9.41 -2.01 -19.57
CA GLU A 75 -9.51 -0.54 -19.64
C GLU A 75 -8.18 0.16 -19.32
N GLY A 76 -7.20 -0.57 -18.80
CA GLY A 76 -5.82 -0.12 -18.62
C GLY A 76 -5.45 0.14 -17.15
N ILE A 77 -4.40 0.94 -16.96
CA ILE A 77 -3.86 1.26 -15.64
C ILE A 77 -4.39 2.62 -15.17
N TYR A 78 -4.89 2.65 -13.95
CA TYR A 78 -5.39 3.86 -13.29
C TYR A 78 -4.98 3.86 -11.81
N TRP A 79 -5.42 4.87 -11.03
CA TRP A 79 -5.07 4.97 -9.61
C TRP A 79 -6.32 4.90 -8.71
N LYS A 80 -6.11 4.43 -7.47
CA LYS A 80 -7.11 4.49 -6.39
C LYS A 80 -6.43 4.80 -5.06
N TYR A 81 -7.16 5.48 -4.19
CA TYR A 81 -6.75 5.64 -2.79
C TYR A 81 -6.62 4.29 -2.11
N CYS A 82 -5.70 4.24 -1.16
CA CYS A 82 -5.51 3.08 -0.31
C CYS A 82 -6.29 3.24 0.98
N ASP A 83 -6.98 2.17 1.38
CA ASP A 83 -7.62 2.10 2.70
C ASP A 83 -6.60 1.64 3.73
N ILE A 84 -5.82 2.60 4.22
CA ILE A 84 -4.80 2.37 5.24
C ILE A 84 -5.47 2.53 6.60
N PRO A 85 -5.59 1.45 7.41
CA PRO A 85 -6.21 1.54 8.72
C PRO A 85 -5.46 2.56 9.56
N THR A 86 -6.15 3.61 10.00
CA THR A 86 -5.57 4.61 10.89
C THR A 86 -5.16 3.94 12.19
N CYS A 87 -3.94 4.20 12.66
CA CYS A 87 -3.45 3.71 13.95
C CYS A 87 -4.15 4.45 15.10
N HIS A 88 -5.46 4.26 15.26
CA HIS A 88 -6.22 4.92 16.33
C HIS A 88 -6.92 3.97 17.30
N THR A 89 -7.04 2.66 17.02
CA THR A 89 -7.67 1.75 18.02
C THR A 89 -7.31 0.27 17.86
N ALA A 90 -6.15 -0.07 17.29
CA ALA A 90 -5.62 -1.46 17.35
C ALA A 90 -4.51 -1.63 18.40
N CYS A 91 -4.00 -0.54 18.99
CA CYS A 91 -3.15 -0.62 20.18
C CYS A 91 -3.95 -0.60 21.50
N ALA A 92 -5.26 -0.32 21.45
CA ALA A 92 -6.10 -0.19 22.64
C ALA A 92 -6.76 -1.51 23.10
N PHE A 93 -6.71 -2.59 22.30
CA PHE A 93 -7.22 -3.91 22.70
C PHE A 93 -6.23 -4.71 23.56
N HIS A 94 -5.12 -4.11 24.01
CA HIS A 94 -4.14 -4.73 24.91
C HIS A 94 -3.92 -3.97 26.24
N LEU A 95 -4.87 -3.10 26.64
CA LEU A 95 -4.80 -2.40 27.93
C LEU A 95 -6.07 -2.54 28.78
N LYS A 96 -6.80 -3.66 28.69
CA LYS A 96 -7.75 -4.01 29.75
C LYS A 96 -7.61 -5.46 30.20
N GLN A 97 -7.13 -5.53 31.46
CA GLN A 97 -7.05 -6.62 32.43
C GLN A 97 -5.76 -7.42 32.40
#